data_AF-A0A7M7R658-F1
#
_entry.id   AF-A0A7M7R658-F1
#
_cell.length_a   1.000
_cell.length_b   1.000
_cell.length_c   1.000
_cell.angle_alpha   90.00
_cell.angle_beta   90.00
_cell.angle_gamma   90.00
#
_symmetry.space_group_name_H-M   'P 1'
#
loop_
_entity.id
_entity.type
_entity.pdbx_description
1 polymer ?
#
loop_
_entity_poly.entity_id
_entity_poly.type
_entity_poly.pdbx_seq_one_letter_code
_entity_poly.pdbx_strand_id
1 'polypeptide(L)'
;MRFKFVRTLLVLALLGNIIVWYRIWRLFATQNTLRLLTPNIVTPDPPQKFHRRLARLVTVVIREFETFENDVTSTVESILNFFPTIPILIISNELPYPPLELDFANESMQNVKLINLQPEFNKSYDERNPLFYVRTKFVLFLPDSSRLSTKQIIQETVSQATKLGIVSVPVGSVTLNCINIDLKVKEWSVKFSYTTGNECDGVNGKHATMLETKLLKKLTDPFLLPFTDALYIQTTALGAKIHMLSNYHFNEGKSLYKNQQSQWKVQQLYQNRERSMFEKLGIKKVIRTSNSIEWYGCSRESIRCFGSVINGVPSYLYQNRYTPPCCLSGLRKVAHHVFDKLEEVGIRFWLESGSLLGAMRNGDILPWDHEVQIGVNRDDLERSPWLIKAMNKPIIDNHGFVWEKATEGEFFKVQYSKINHLTVNILPFYVKNGSMVKDAWFLNNKDFPEQFLHPMSSIEFAGRQVPCPNNIRDFLELKYFRGVIENPEIPGKISF
;
A
#
# COMPACT_ATOMS: atom_id res chain seq x y z
N MET A 1 1.62 69.33 44.80
CA MET A 1 2.76 68.43 45.06
C MET A 1 2.71 67.05 44.36
N ARG A 2 1.60 66.63 43.71
CA ARG A 2 1.49 65.26 43.12
C ARG A 2 2.06 65.09 41.70
N PHE A 3 2.23 66.15 40.91
CA PHE A 3 2.73 66.04 39.53
C PHE A 3 4.26 65.92 39.40
N LYS A 4 5.02 66.53 40.32
CA LYS A 4 6.50 66.45 40.30
C LYS A 4 6.98 65.03 40.64
N PHE A 5 6.32 64.35 41.58
CA PHE A 5 6.70 63.01 42.03
C PHE A 5 6.52 61.94 40.93
N VAL A 6 5.41 62.02 40.19
CA VAL A 6 5.13 61.10 39.06
C VAL A 6 6.12 61.32 37.92
N ARG A 7 6.51 62.58 37.63
CA ARG A 7 7.53 62.89 36.63
C ARG A 7 8.89 62.33 37.00
N THR A 8 9.33 62.46 38.26
CA THR A 8 10.59 61.87 38.73
C THR A 8 10.58 60.35 38.67
N LEU A 9 9.44 59.71 38.98
CA LEU A 9 9.32 58.26 38.92
C LEU A 9 9.40 57.73 37.48
N LEU A 10 8.78 58.43 36.53
CA LEU A 10 8.84 58.11 35.09
C LEU A 10 10.25 58.26 34.52
N VAL A 11 10.99 59.31 34.93
CA VAL A 11 12.38 59.52 34.52
C VAL A 11 13.29 58.42 35.09
N LEU A 12 13.09 58.02 36.34
CA LEU A 12 13.83 56.91 36.95
C LEU A 12 13.53 55.57 36.27
N ALA A 13 12.27 55.32 35.88
CA ALA A 13 11.90 54.11 35.13
C ALA A 13 12.54 54.08 33.72
N LEU A 14 12.57 55.22 33.03
CA LEU A 14 13.24 55.36 31.73
C LEU A 14 14.76 55.14 31.85
N LEU A 15 15.41 55.72 32.86
CA LEU A 15 16.83 55.49 33.13
C LEU A 15 17.12 54.02 33.46
N GLY A 16 16.25 53.38 34.24
CA GLY A 16 16.33 51.94 34.53
C GLY A 16 16.26 51.10 33.25
N ASN A 17 15.31 51.39 32.36
CA ASN A 17 15.19 50.69 31.08
C ASN A 17 16.40 50.92 30.17
N ILE A 18 16.95 52.14 30.12
CA ILE A 18 18.17 52.43 29.35
C ILE A 18 19.37 51.64 29.89
N ILE A 19 19.52 51.51 31.21
CA ILE A 19 20.60 50.72 31.82
C ILE A 19 20.44 49.23 31.50
N VAL A 20 19.22 48.69 31.54
CA VAL A 20 18.94 47.30 31.17
C VAL A 20 19.27 47.06 29.70
N TRP A 21 18.84 47.96 28.81
CA TRP A 21 19.16 47.87 27.39
C TRP A 21 20.66 47.97 27.11
N TYR A 22 21.37 48.86 27.81
CA TYR A 22 22.83 48.96 27.72
C TYR A 22 23.53 47.68 28.20
N ARG A 23 23.04 47.05 29.28
CA ARG A 23 23.57 45.76 29.78
C ARG A 23 23.33 44.63 28.77
N ILE A 24 22.15 44.55 28.17
CA ILE A 24 21.82 43.57 27.13
C ILE A 24 22.69 43.80 25.89
N TRP A 25 22.79 45.04 25.41
CA TRP A 25 23.63 45.39 24.28
C TRP A 25 25.10 45.08 24.53
N ARG A 26 25.62 45.39 25.72
CA ARG A 26 26.99 45.03 26.11
C ARG A 26 27.20 43.51 26.14
N LEU A 27 26.23 42.71 26.60
CA LEU A 27 26.31 41.24 26.57
C LEU A 27 26.38 40.70 25.13
N PHE A 28 25.56 41.23 24.24
CA PHE A 28 25.58 40.88 22.81
C PHE A 28 26.85 41.36 22.10
N ALA A 29 27.33 42.57 22.42
CA ALA A 29 28.58 43.10 21.88
C ALA A 29 29.76 42.23 22.32
N THR A 30 29.82 41.81 23.60
CA THR A 30 30.88 40.90 24.08
C THR A 30 30.85 39.52 23.41
N GLN A 31 29.67 38.99 23.08
CA GLN A 31 29.54 37.74 22.31
C GLN A 31 30.01 37.89 20.87
N ASN A 32 29.73 39.03 20.22
CA ASN A 32 30.18 39.29 18.86
C ASN A 32 31.69 39.57 18.77
N THR A 33 32.29 40.27 19.74
CA THR A 33 33.75 40.47 19.78
C THR A 33 34.51 39.18 20.06
N LEU A 34 33.96 38.25 20.85
CA LEU A 34 34.57 36.92 21.09
C LEU A 34 34.52 36.01 19.85
N ARG A 35 33.46 36.13 19.02
CA ARG A 35 33.34 35.43 17.73
C ARG A 35 34.26 35.96 16.64
N LEU A 36 34.67 37.24 16.71
CA LEU A 36 35.55 37.87 15.72
C LEU A 36 37.04 37.64 16.00
N LEU A 37 37.42 37.31 17.25
CA LEU A 37 38.82 37.13 17.66
C LEU A 37 39.27 35.66 17.77
N THR A 38 38.40 34.71 17.46
CA THR A 38 38.74 33.28 17.42
C THR A 38 38.64 32.76 15.98
N PRO A 39 39.76 32.56 15.25
CA PRO A 39 39.71 31.81 14.02
C PRO A 39 39.23 30.40 14.36
N ASN A 40 38.24 29.89 13.61
CA ASN A 40 37.75 28.52 13.73
C ASN A 40 38.88 27.52 13.42
N ILE A 41 39.71 27.24 14.41
CA ILE A 41 40.46 25.99 14.47
C ILE A 41 39.43 24.96 14.90
N VAL A 42 38.98 24.15 13.94
CA VAL A 42 38.20 22.94 14.21
C VAL A 42 39.12 21.97 14.96
N THR A 43 39.21 22.12 16.27
CA THR A 43 39.70 21.06 17.14
C THR A 43 38.58 20.02 17.25
N PRO A 44 38.82 18.73 16.94
CA PRO A 44 37.81 17.71 17.12
C PRO A 44 37.42 17.64 18.61
N ASP A 45 36.13 17.75 18.89
CA ASP A 45 35.58 17.57 20.25
C ASP A 45 36.07 16.23 20.83
N PRO A 46 36.37 16.15 22.14
CA PRO A 46 36.77 14.90 22.76
C PRO A 46 35.67 13.83 22.57
N PRO A 47 36.02 12.61 22.16
CA PRO A 47 35.08 11.60 21.64
C PRO A 47 33.94 11.27 22.63
N GLN A 48 34.17 11.33 23.93
CA GLN A 48 33.14 11.08 24.95
C GLN A 48 31.97 12.08 24.94
N LYS A 49 32.18 13.37 24.64
CA LYS A 49 31.10 14.38 24.60
C LYS A 49 30.22 14.21 23.37
N PHE A 50 30.82 13.87 22.23
CA PHE A 50 30.09 13.60 20.99
C PHE A 50 29.24 12.33 21.10
N HIS A 51 29.73 11.30 21.80
CA HIS A 51 29.01 10.03 22.01
C HIS A 51 27.74 10.19 22.86
N ARG A 52 27.77 11.03 23.90
CA ARG A 52 26.56 11.37 24.66
C ARG A 52 25.53 12.12 23.83
N ARG A 53 25.97 12.90 22.83
CA ARG A 53 25.07 13.63 21.92
C ARG A 53 24.35 12.67 20.96
N LEU A 54 25.03 11.66 20.45
CA LEU A 54 24.44 10.66 19.54
C LEU A 54 23.33 9.83 20.18
N ALA A 55 23.52 9.39 21.43
CA ALA A 55 22.50 8.66 22.18
C ALA A 55 21.20 9.47 22.37
N ARG A 56 21.26 10.81 22.24
CA ARG A 56 20.09 11.71 22.29
C ARG A 56 19.47 11.95 20.91
N LEU A 57 20.11 11.51 19.83
CA LEU A 57 19.67 11.71 18.44
C LEU A 57 18.97 10.49 17.84
N VAL A 58 19.22 9.29 18.37
CA VAL A 58 18.74 8.02 17.80
C VAL A 58 17.95 7.23 18.84
N THR A 59 16.80 6.70 18.45
CA THR A 59 16.10 5.61 19.17
C THR A 59 16.27 4.33 18.37
N VAL A 60 16.72 3.26 19.01
CA VAL A 60 16.82 1.94 18.38
C VAL A 60 15.49 1.22 18.55
N VAL A 61 15.00 0.58 17.49
CA VAL A 61 13.75 -0.19 17.50
C VAL A 61 14.04 -1.61 17.01
N ILE A 62 13.67 -2.60 17.82
CA ILE A 62 13.70 -4.01 17.47
C ILE A 62 12.24 -4.44 17.28
N ARG A 63 11.87 -4.69 16.02
CA ARG A 63 10.48 -4.99 15.64
C ARG A 63 10.30 -6.41 15.11
N GLU A 64 11.28 -6.92 14.38
CA GLU A 64 11.20 -8.20 13.68
C GLU A 64 12.07 -9.23 14.40
N PHE A 65 11.41 -10.07 15.20
CA PHE A 65 11.98 -11.19 15.95
C PHE A 65 10.88 -12.21 16.28
N GLU A 66 11.26 -13.45 16.57
CA GLU A 66 10.30 -14.51 16.94
C GLU A 66 10.43 -14.95 18.39
N THR A 67 9.30 -15.08 19.09
CA THR A 67 9.29 -15.40 20.52
C THR A 67 9.86 -16.79 20.83
N PHE A 68 9.68 -17.76 19.94
CA PHE A 68 10.14 -19.14 20.14
C PHE A 68 11.65 -19.32 19.94
N GLU A 69 12.30 -18.44 19.19
CA GLU A 69 13.75 -18.47 18.94
C GLU A 69 14.22 -17.08 18.49
N ASN A 70 14.98 -16.42 19.35
CA ASN A 70 15.52 -15.07 19.13
C ASN A 70 16.88 -14.86 19.80
N ASP A 71 17.46 -13.68 19.56
CA ASP A 71 18.73 -13.20 20.11
C ASP A 71 18.61 -11.72 20.56
N VAL A 72 17.41 -11.33 21.01
CA VAL A 72 17.06 -9.94 21.29
C VAL A 72 17.85 -9.42 22.48
N THR A 73 17.94 -10.19 23.57
CA THR A 73 18.69 -9.82 24.78
C THR A 73 20.13 -9.43 24.45
N SER A 74 20.87 -10.31 23.76
CA SER A 74 22.26 -10.03 23.41
C SER A 74 22.40 -8.93 22.34
N THR A 75 21.39 -8.73 21.49
CA THR A 75 21.33 -7.57 20.58
C THR A 75 21.22 -6.26 21.39
N VAL A 76 20.36 -6.21 22.40
CA VAL A 76 20.18 -5.07 23.31
C VAL A 76 21.47 -4.79 24.10
N GLU A 77 22.04 -5.81 24.74
CA GLU A 77 23.29 -5.69 25.50
C GLU A 77 24.44 -5.18 24.64
N SER A 78 24.57 -5.70 23.41
CA SER A 78 25.57 -5.23 22.46
C SER A 78 25.45 -3.73 22.20
N ILE A 79 24.25 -3.19 22.04
CA ILE A 79 24.05 -1.75 21.85
C ILE A 79 24.41 -0.97 23.12
N LEU A 80 23.93 -1.42 24.29
CA LEU A 80 24.14 -0.73 25.57
C LEU A 80 25.62 -0.68 25.97
N ASN A 81 26.41 -1.71 25.64
CA ASN A 81 27.86 -1.72 25.87
C ASN A 81 28.58 -0.55 25.19
N PHE A 82 28.12 -0.12 24.01
CA PHE A 82 28.68 1.03 23.32
C PHE A 82 27.95 2.34 23.65
N PHE A 83 26.64 2.29 23.85
CA PHE A 83 25.79 3.45 24.11
C PHE A 83 24.84 3.19 25.29
N PRO A 84 25.31 3.34 26.55
CA PRO A 84 24.52 2.97 27.73
C PRO A 84 23.21 3.74 27.88
N THR A 85 23.11 4.95 27.31
CA THR A 85 21.95 5.84 27.49
C THR A 85 21.05 5.92 26.25
N ILE A 86 21.27 5.09 25.22
CA ILE A 86 20.48 5.17 23.97
C ILE A 86 19.09 4.56 24.19
N PRO A 87 17.99 5.25 23.85
CA PRO A 87 16.66 4.66 23.99
C PRO A 87 16.50 3.44 23.06
N ILE A 88 16.06 2.30 23.62
CA ILE A 88 15.79 1.08 22.87
C ILE A 88 14.33 0.67 23.08
N LEU A 89 13.59 0.47 22.00
CA LEU A 89 12.21 -0.02 22.03
C LEU A 89 12.15 -1.42 21.41
N ILE A 90 11.64 -2.38 22.16
CA ILE A 90 11.33 -3.73 21.67
C ILE A 90 9.82 -3.78 21.46
N ILE A 91 9.38 -3.99 20.23
CA ILE A 91 7.97 -3.89 19.86
C ILE A 91 7.44 -5.27 19.48
N SER A 92 6.46 -5.75 20.22
CA SER A 92 5.81 -7.04 19.98
C SER A 92 4.30 -6.88 19.85
N ASN A 93 3.66 -7.76 19.06
CA ASN A 93 2.20 -7.76 18.93
C ASN A 93 1.52 -8.25 20.20
N GLU A 94 2.17 -9.19 20.88
CA GLU A 94 1.74 -9.84 22.11
C GLU A 94 2.94 -9.89 23.06
N LEU A 95 2.69 -10.17 24.35
CA LEU A 95 3.77 -10.30 25.32
C LEU A 95 4.66 -11.52 24.95
N PRO A 96 5.99 -11.35 24.78
CA PRO A 96 6.87 -12.45 24.43
C PRO A 96 6.85 -13.57 25.48
N TYR A 97 6.65 -14.80 25.01
CA TYR A 97 6.79 -16.01 25.82
C TYR A 97 7.68 -17.05 25.11
N PRO A 98 8.74 -17.57 25.75
CA PRO A 98 9.20 -17.24 27.10
C PRO A 98 9.59 -15.76 27.24
N PRO A 99 9.53 -15.19 28.46
CA PRO A 99 9.93 -13.80 28.69
C PRO A 99 11.36 -13.56 28.20
N LEU A 100 11.61 -12.40 27.61
CA LEU A 100 12.96 -12.00 27.26
C LEU A 100 13.79 -11.87 28.54
N GLU A 101 15.01 -12.41 28.52
CA GLU A 101 15.95 -12.36 29.65
C GLU A 101 16.53 -10.94 29.80
N LEU A 102 15.69 -9.95 30.08
CA LEU A 102 16.04 -8.55 30.26
C LEU A 102 15.69 -8.14 31.69
N ASP A 103 16.69 -7.69 32.43
CA ASP A 103 16.49 -7.19 33.79
C ASP A 103 16.15 -5.70 33.75
N PHE A 104 14.86 -5.39 33.64
CA PHE A 104 14.36 -4.01 33.66
C PHE A 104 14.52 -3.32 35.02
N ALA A 105 14.84 -4.05 36.10
CA ALA A 105 15.13 -3.45 37.40
C ALA A 105 16.57 -2.95 37.51
N ASN A 106 17.46 -3.43 36.63
CA ASN A 106 18.85 -3.00 36.56
C ASN A 106 18.95 -1.56 36.04
N GLU A 107 19.74 -0.71 36.73
CA GLU A 107 19.94 0.69 36.33
C GLU A 107 20.51 0.83 34.90
N SER A 108 21.25 -0.16 34.41
CA SER A 108 21.82 -0.18 33.06
C SER A 108 20.79 -0.32 31.94
N MET A 109 19.55 -0.75 32.22
CA MET A 109 18.50 -0.99 31.24
C MET A 109 17.29 -0.04 31.36
N GLN A 110 17.40 1.05 32.12
CA GLN A 110 16.30 2.02 32.33
C GLN A 110 15.75 2.65 31.03
N ASN A 111 16.58 2.71 29.99
CA ASN A 111 16.28 3.24 28.66
C ASN A 111 15.77 2.19 27.67
N VAL A 112 15.61 0.92 28.09
CA VAL A 112 15.04 -0.16 27.30
C VAL A 112 13.55 -0.30 27.67
N LYS A 113 12.68 -0.34 26.67
CA LYS A 113 11.23 -0.53 26.87
C LYS A 113 10.68 -1.62 25.98
N LEU A 114 9.98 -2.57 26.58
CA LEU A 114 9.14 -3.53 25.86
C LEU A 114 7.73 -2.95 25.69
N ILE A 115 7.29 -2.82 24.44
CA ILE A 115 5.99 -2.27 24.08
C ILE A 115 5.15 -3.38 23.46
N ASN A 116 4.06 -3.71 24.15
CA ASN A 116 3.04 -4.63 23.69
C ASN A 116 1.95 -3.85 22.94
N LEU A 117 1.68 -4.21 21.69
CA LEU A 117 0.67 -3.55 20.86
C LEU A 117 -0.75 -4.03 21.16
N GLN A 118 -0.91 -5.20 21.79
CA GLN A 118 -2.20 -5.78 22.12
C GLN A 118 -3.05 -4.81 22.99
N PRO A 119 -4.35 -4.62 22.69
CA PRO A 119 -5.25 -3.87 23.56
C PRO A 119 -5.34 -4.50 24.96
N GLU A 120 -5.18 -3.67 26.00
CA GLU A 120 -5.28 -4.06 27.40
C GLU A 120 -6.17 -3.04 28.14
N PHE A 121 -7.03 -3.48 29.06
CA PHE A 121 -7.99 -2.61 29.76
C PHE A 121 -7.32 -1.61 30.73
N ASN A 122 -6.10 -1.89 31.17
CA ASN A 122 -5.35 -1.10 32.14
C ASN A 122 -4.31 -0.18 31.50
N LYS A 123 -4.22 -0.12 30.15
CA LYS A 123 -3.26 0.72 29.42
C LYS A 123 -3.97 1.69 28.48
N SER A 124 -3.51 2.93 28.48
CA SER A 124 -3.97 3.94 27.54
C SER A 124 -3.54 3.64 26.10
N TYR A 125 -4.14 4.34 25.13
CA TYR A 125 -3.70 4.26 23.74
C TYR A 125 -2.24 4.71 23.56
N ASP A 126 -1.84 5.78 24.24
CA ASP A 126 -0.49 6.35 24.14
C ASP A 126 0.58 5.39 24.68
N GLU A 127 0.30 4.67 25.77
CA GLU A 127 1.22 3.68 26.34
C GLU A 127 1.44 2.46 25.43
N ARG A 128 0.50 2.17 24.53
CA ARG A 128 0.62 1.10 23.53
C ARG A 128 1.22 1.58 22.22
N ASN A 129 1.27 2.89 21.99
CA ASN A 129 1.74 3.47 20.73
C ASN A 129 3.27 3.66 20.76
N PRO A 130 4.06 2.93 19.96
CA PRO A 130 5.52 3.07 20.03
C PRO A 130 6.03 4.47 19.66
N LEU A 131 5.30 5.22 18.81
CA LEU A 131 5.65 6.60 18.47
C LEU A 131 5.61 7.55 19.66
N PHE A 132 4.86 7.23 20.72
CA PHE A 132 4.82 8.02 21.96
C PHE A 132 6.18 8.07 22.66
N TYR A 133 6.95 6.98 22.57
CA TYR A 133 8.26 6.85 23.20
C TYR A 133 9.42 7.36 22.33
N VAL A 134 9.19 7.58 21.03
CA VAL A 134 10.21 8.12 20.11
C VAL A 134 10.27 9.64 20.21
N ARG A 135 11.28 10.15 20.93
CA ARG A 135 11.55 11.60 21.10
C ARG A 135 12.78 12.09 20.34
N THR A 136 13.53 11.18 19.75
CA THR A 136 14.79 11.43 19.07
C THR A 136 14.55 11.84 17.61
N LYS A 137 15.58 12.40 16.96
CA LYS A 137 15.47 12.87 15.56
C LYS A 137 15.39 11.70 14.59
N PHE A 138 16.14 10.64 14.84
CA PHE A 138 16.26 9.46 13.99
C PHE A 138 15.80 8.21 14.72
N VAL A 139 15.24 7.29 13.96
CA VAL A 139 14.94 5.93 14.41
C VAL A 139 15.82 4.97 13.63
N LEU A 140 16.50 4.07 14.35
CA LEU A 140 17.26 2.97 13.77
C LEU A 140 16.49 1.67 14.02
N PHE A 141 15.92 1.10 12.97
CA PHE A 141 15.36 -0.23 13.02
C PHE A 141 16.47 -1.26 12.86
N LEU A 142 16.60 -2.12 13.85
CA LEU A 142 17.63 -3.15 13.90
C LEU A 142 16.96 -4.52 13.93
N PRO A 143 17.28 -5.43 12.97
CA PRO A 143 16.76 -6.78 13.01
C PRO A 143 17.39 -7.55 14.16
N ASP A 144 16.70 -8.60 14.61
CA ASP A 144 17.23 -9.50 15.63
C ASP A 144 18.56 -10.13 15.20
N SER A 145 19.36 -10.54 16.19
CA SER A 145 20.69 -11.12 15.98
C SER A 145 21.62 -10.17 15.21
N SER A 146 21.62 -8.90 15.63
CA SER A 146 22.55 -7.88 15.16
C SER A 146 23.49 -7.48 16.30
N ARG A 147 24.74 -7.17 15.98
CA ARG A 147 25.75 -6.76 16.95
C ARG A 147 26.45 -5.50 16.48
N LEU A 148 26.64 -4.57 17.41
CA LEU A 148 27.42 -3.38 17.16
C LEU A 148 28.90 -3.70 17.41
N SER A 149 29.77 -3.38 16.46
CA SER A 149 31.22 -3.57 16.57
C SER A 149 31.96 -2.29 16.94
N THR A 150 31.48 -1.14 16.44
CA THR A 150 32.07 0.18 16.68
C THR A 150 31.01 1.27 16.76
N LYS A 151 31.29 2.32 17.55
CA LYS A 151 30.44 3.52 17.66
C LYS A 151 30.37 4.30 16.35
N GLN A 152 31.37 4.15 15.49
CA GLN A 152 31.46 4.82 14.19
C GLN A 152 30.29 4.44 13.25
N ILE A 153 29.78 3.20 13.34
CA ILE A 153 28.65 2.77 12.48
C ILE A 153 27.44 3.67 12.69
N ILE A 154 27.02 3.90 13.94
CA ILE A 154 25.86 4.75 14.24
C ILE A 154 26.16 6.21 13.87
N GLN A 155 27.39 6.68 14.10
CA GLN A 155 27.82 8.05 13.73
C GLN A 155 27.66 8.32 12.23
N GLU A 156 28.23 7.43 11.42
CA GLU A 156 28.21 7.55 9.97
C GLU A 156 26.79 7.35 9.45
N THR A 157 26.03 6.40 10.00
CA THR A 157 24.63 6.21 9.64
C THR A 157 23.81 7.48 9.88
N VAL A 158 23.97 8.16 11.03
CA VAL A 158 23.30 9.44 11.31
C VAL A 158 23.74 10.55 10.35
N SER A 159 25.03 10.65 10.04
CA SER A 159 25.58 11.62 9.09
C SER A 159 24.96 11.42 7.70
N GLN A 160 24.93 10.18 7.21
CA GLN A 160 24.37 9.84 5.90
C GLN A 160 22.84 10.00 5.89
N ALA A 161 22.13 9.55 6.92
CA ALA A 161 20.68 9.75 7.06
C ALA A 161 20.29 11.23 7.06
N THR A 162 21.13 12.11 7.63
CA THR A 162 20.91 13.56 7.59
C THR A 162 20.98 14.13 6.18
N LYS A 163 21.77 13.52 5.29
CA LYS A 163 21.95 13.97 3.89
C LYS A 163 20.97 13.30 2.93
N LEU A 164 20.72 12.01 3.12
CA LEU A 164 20.05 11.12 2.17
C LEU A 164 18.63 10.73 2.60
N GLY A 165 18.22 11.04 3.84
CA GLY A 165 16.91 10.73 4.38
C GLY A 165 16.82 9.33 4.98
N ILE A 166 16.66 8.30 4.15
CA ILE A 166 16.61 6.89 4.58
C ILE A 166 17.89 6.19 4.14
N VAL A 167 18.52 5.49 5.08
CA VAL A 167 19.73 4.70 4.83
C VAL A 167 19.60 3.29 5.37
N SER A 168 20.15 2.32 4.65
CA SER A 168 20.20 0.92 5.06
C SER A 168 21.64 0.43 5.18
N VAL A 169 21.94 -0.32 6.23
CA VAL A 169 23.28 -0.82 6.57
C VAL A 169 23.22 -2.35 6.70
N PRO A 170 24.08 -3.11 6.00
CA PRO A 170 24.06 -4.57 6.07
C PRO A 170 24.35 -5.10 7.49
N VAL A 171 23.80 -6.27 7.79
CA VAL A 171 24.11 -7.05 9.00
C VAL A 171 24.77 -8.36 8.57
N GLY A 172 25.95 -8.63 9.11
CA GLY A 172 26.77 -9.78 8.74
C GLY A 172 27.45 -9.62 7.38
N SER A 173 27.77 -10.74 6.74
CA SER A 173 28.43 -10.80 5.42
C SER A 173 27.43 -10.83 4.25
N VAL A 174 26.18 -10.40 4.48
CA VAL A 174 25.11 -10.44 3.47
C VAL A 174 25.31 -9.32 2.44
N THR A 175 25.20 -9.66 1.16
CA THR A 175 25.13 -8.67 0.08
C THR A 175 23.71 -8.15 -0.04
N LEU A 176 23.53 -6.84 0.05
CA LEU A 176 22.23 -6.20 -0.12
C LEU A 176 21.92 -5.99 -1.59
N ASN A 177 20.69 -6.32 -1.99
CA ASN A 177 20.20 -6.08 -3.34
C ASN A 177 19.15 -4.97 -3.33
N CYS A 178 19.31 -4.00 -4.22
CA CYS A 178 18.34 -2.93 -4.40
C CYS A 178 17.07 -3.44 -5.12
N ILE A 179 15.91 -3.05 -4.61
CA ILE A 179 14.59 -3.36 -5.16
C ILE A 179 13.91 -2.07 -5.59
N ASN A 180 13.43 -2.04 -6.84
CA ASN A 180 12.48 -1.06 -7.34
C ASN A 180 11.05 -1.56 -7.07
N ILE A 181 10.20 -0.69 -6.53
CA ILE A 181 8.81 -0.97 -6.14
C ILE A 181 7.89 -0.09 -7.00
N ASP A 182 7.30 -0.68 -8.03
CA ASP A 182 6.26 -0.02 -8.83
C ASP A 182 4.90 -0.21 -8.15
N LEU A 183 4.52 0.79 -7.33
CA LEU A 183 3.27 0.81 -6.57
C LEU A 183 2.18 1.57 -7.33
N LYS A 184 1.14 0.85 -7.75
CA LYS A 184 -0.04 1.42 -8.41
C LYS A 184 -1.25 1.36 -7.48
N VAL A 185 -1.40 2.38 -6.66
CA VAL A 185 -2.45 2.45 -5.63
C VAL A 185 -3.86 2.35 -6.23
N LYS A 186 -4.12 3.04 -7.35
CA LYS A 186 -5.43 2.97 -8.03
C LYS A 186 -5.74 1.58 -8.59
N GLU A 187 -4.72 0.82 -8.97
CA GLU A 187 -4.83 -0.52 -9.55
C GLU A 187 -4.65 -1.65 -8.52
N TRP A 188 -4.51 -1.31 -7.23
CA TRP A 188 -4.34 -2.29 -6.13
C TRP A 188 -3.13 -3.21 -6.34
N SER A 189 -2.12 -2.76 -7.05
CA SER A 189 -1.02 -3.61 -7.49
C SER A 189 0.34 -3.07 -7.10
N VAL A 190 1.25 -3.98 -6.81
CA VAL A 190 2.66 -3.68 -6.59
C VAL A 190 3.51 -4.64 -7.41
N LYS A 191 4.58 -4.12 -8.03
CA LYS A 191 5.57 -4.92 -8.75
C LYS A 191 6.96 -4.67 -8.16
N PHE A 192 7.62 -5.76 -7.80
CA PHE A 192 8.99 -5.76 -7.32
C PHE A 192 9.95 -6.15 -8.44
N SER A 193 11.06 -5.44 -8.57
CA SER A 193 12.09 -5.72 -9.57
C SER A 193 13.47 -5.41 -9.00
N TYR A 194 14.47 -6.23 -9.30
CA TYR A 194 15.85 -5.89 -8.92
C TYR A 194 16.34 -4.71 -9.76
N THR A 195 17.07 -3.81 -9.11
CA THR A 195 17.73 -2.69 -9.78
C THR A 195 19.19 -2.60 -9.34
N THR A 196 20.01 -1.99 -10.17
CA THR A 196 21.42 -1.75 -9.88
C THR A 196 21.60 -0.40 -9.18
N GLY A 197 22.69 -0.26 -8.42
CA GLY A 197 23.02 0.95 -7.69
C GLY A 197 22.71 0.88 -6.20
N ASN A 198 22.88 2.02 -5.52
CA ASN A 198 22.74 2.13 -4.07
C ASN A 198 21.50 2.90 -3.64
N GLU A 199 20.72 3.43 -4.58
CA GLU A 199 19.47 4.14 -4.34
C GLU A 199 18.30 3.33 -4.90
N CYS A 200 17.32 3.02 -4.05
CA CYS A 200 16.18 2.17 -4.44
C CYS A 200 14.96 2.38 -3.55
N ASP A 201 13.84 1.71 -3.87
CA ASP A 201 12.58 1.80 -3.13
C ASP A 201 12.48 0.79 -1.98
N GLY A 202 13.31 -0.25 -2.01
CA GLY A 202 13.41 -1.26 -0.98
C GLY A 202 14.74 -1.99 -1.07
N VAL A 203 15.09 -2.72 -0.01
CA VAL A 203 16.35 -3.45 0.10
C VAL A 203 16.06 -4.90 0.46
N ASN A 204 16.67 -5.84 -0.27
CA ASN A 204 16.65 -7.27 0.06
C ASN A 204 17.95 -7.68 0.77
N GLY A 205 17.84 -8.56 1.77
CA GLY A 205 18.93 -9.02 2.63
C GLY A 205 18.76 -8.56 4.08
N LYS A 206 19.52 -9.12 5.02
CA LYS A 206 19.46 -8.72 6.45
C LYS A 206 20.18 -7.37 6.63
N HIS A 207 19.45 -6.34 7.05
CA HIS A 207 19.99 -4.98 7.20
C HIS A 207 19.28 -4.20 8.31
N ALA A 208 19.98 -3.20 8.84
CA ALA A 208 19.41 -2.16 9.69
C ALA A 208 18.97 -0.97 8.83
N THR A 209 17.88 -0.29 9.21
CA THR A 209 17.35 0.86 8.46
C THR A 209 17.21 2.07 9.37
N MET A 210 17.81 3.20 8.99
CA MET A 210 17.67 4.47 9.70
C MET A 210 16.88 5.48 8.89
N LEU A 211 15.95 6.17 9.54
CA LEU A 211 15.17 7.25 8.94
C LEU A 211 14.83 8.34 9.98
N GLU A 212 14.43 9.51 9.50
CA GLU A 212 13.93 10.57 10.38
C GLU A 212 12.58 10.20 11.01
N THR A 213 12.43 10.49 12.30
CA THR A 213 11.17 10.32 13.05
C THR A 213 10.01 11.08 12.39
N LYS A 214 10.28 12.22 11.74
CA LYS A 214 9.26 12.98 11.01
C LYS A 214 8.67 12.20 9.83
N LEU A 215 9.49 11.43 9.12
CA LEU A 215 9.03 10.58 8.02
C LEU A 215 8.29 9.36 8.55
N LEU A 216 8.81 8.73 9.62
CA LEU A 216 8.15 7.60 10.27
C LEU A 216 6.72 7.93 10.72
N LYS A 217 6.51 9.15 11.25
CA LYS A 217 5.18 9.66 11.68
C LYS A 217 4.21 9.94 10.52
N LYS A 218 4.67 9.98 9.26
CA LYS A 218 3.81 10.14 8.08
C LYS A 218 3.31 8.81 7.52
N LEU A 219 3.89 7.68 7.94
CA LEU A 219 3.47 6.36 7.51
C LEU A 219 2.11 6.01 8.13
N THR A 220 1.30 5.22 7.43
CA THR A 220 -0.03 4.83 7.91
C THR A 220 0.03 3.79 9.02
N ASP A 221 0.99 2.86 8.96
CA ASP A 221 1.26 1.86 10.00
C ASP A 221 2.78 1.57 10.04
N PRO A 222 3.56 2.35 10.82
CA PRO A 222 5.02 2.30 10.80
C PRO A 222 5.63 1.02 11.40
N PHE A 223 4.83 0.14 12.02
CA PHE A 223 5.30 -1.08 12.68
C PHE A 223 4.57 -2.34 12.18
N LEU A 224 3.93 -2.26 11.02
CA LEU A 224 3.30 -3.38 10.33
C LEU A 224 4.32 -4.48 10.02
N LEU A 225 3.91 -5.75 10.01
CA LEU A 225 4.77 -6.90 9.71
C LEU A 225 4.34 -7.56 8.38
N PRO A 226 5.26 -8.15 7.58
CA PRO A 226 6.71 -8.18 7.75
C PRO A 226 7.30 -6.77 7.64
N PHE A 227 8.21 -6.43 8.57
CA PHE A 227 8.52 -5.04 8.85
C PHE A 227 9.19 -4.34 7.67
N THR A 228 10.22 -4.97 7.11
CA THR A 228 10.99 -4.43 5.99
C THR A 228 10.12 -4.16 4.77
N ASP A 229 9.34 -5.15 4.33
CA ASP A 229 8.42 -5.02 3.19
C ASP A 229 7.37 -3.93 3.42
N ALA A 230 6.73 -3.92 4.60
CA ALA A 230 5.70 -2.95 4.93
C ALA A 230 6.26 -1.51 4.99
N LEU A 231 7.46 -1.33 5.53
CA LEU A 231 8.14 -0.04 5.59
C LEU A 231 8.43 0.48 4.19
N TYR A 232 8.97 -0.37 3.32
CA TYR A 232 9.38 0.02 1.97
C TYR A 232 8.22 0.35 1.05
N ILE A 233 7.13 -0.42 1.11
CA ILE A 233 5.92 -0.09 0.35
C ILE A 233 5.34 1.27 0.78
N GLN A 234 5.28 1.55 2.08
CA GLN A 234 4.74 2.82 2.59
C GLN A 234 5.66 4.01 2.28
N THR A 235 6.98 3.83 2.36
CA THR A 235 7.93 4.90 2.03
C THR A 235 7.98 5.20 0.53
N THR A 236 7.82 4.16 -0.31
CA THR A 236 7.62 4.31 -1.76
C THR A 236 6.38 5.15 -2.07
N ALA A 237 5.27 4.92 -1.35
CA ALA A 237 4.05 5.72 -1.51
C ALA A 237 4.24 7.21 -1.15
N LEU A 238 5.22 7.53 -0.31
CA LEU A 238 5.62 8.90 0.04
C LEU A 238 6.72 9.47 -0.88
N GLY A 239 7.18 8.71 -1.88
CA GLY A 239 8.26 9.10 -2.79
C GLY A 239 9.64 9.14 -2.14
N ALA A 240 9.83 8.48 -0.99
CA ALA A 240 11.12 8.43 -0.30
C ALA A 240 11.99 7.29 -0.86
N LYS A 241 13.28 7.57 -1.07
CA LYS A 241 14.28 6.60 -1.54
C LYS A 241 15.19 6.15 -0.42
N ILE A 242 15.61 4.89 -0.49
CA ILE A 242 16.53 4.24 0.46
C ILE A 242 17.91 4.17 -0.14
N HIS A 243 18.91 4.53 0.66
CA HIS A 243 20.31 4.53 0.26
C HIS A 243 21.10 3.46 1.01
N MET A 244 21.67 2.51 0.29
CA MET A 244 22.48 1.44 0.87
C MET A 244 23.89 1.95 1.19
N LEU A 245 24.35 1.69 2.42
CA LEU A 245 25.70 2.01 2.87
C LEU A 245 26.52 0.72 2.90
N SER A 246 27.43 0.56 1.92
CA SER A 246 28.27 -0.65 1.80
C SER A 246 29.56 -0.61 2.62
N ASN A 247 30.00 0.56 3.05
CA ASN A 247 31.30 0.74 3.73
C ASN A 247 31.26 0.38 5.22
N TYR A 248 30.07 0.16 5.77
CA TYR A 248 29.85 -0.15 7.18
C TYR A 248 28.88 -1.33 7.27
N HIS A 249 29.06 -2.18 8.27
CA HIS A 249 28.16 -3.29 8.54
C HIS A 249 28.02 -3.49 10.05
N PHE A 250 26.85 -3.96 10.46
CA PHE A 250 26.69 -4.56 11.78
C PHE A 250 27.21 -6.00 11.75
N ASN A 251 27.74 -6.48 12.87
CA ASN A 251 28.12 -7.88 12.99
C ASN A 251 26.86 -8.74 13.15
N GLU A 252 26.92 -9.98 12.69
CA GLU A 252 25.86 -10.96 12.93
C GLU A 252 26.02 -11.60 14.31
N GLY A 253 24.90 -11.77 15.01
CA GLY A 253 24.84 -12.45 16.30
C GLY A 253 24.65 -13.97 16.18
N LYS A 254 23.82 -14.52 17.05
CA LYS A 254 23.46 -15.95 17.03
C LYS A 254 22.72 -16.28 15.74
N SER A 255 23.18 -17.27 14.99
CA SER A 255 22.42 -17.78 13.84
C SER A 255 21.14 -18.49 14.33
N LEU A 256 19.98 -17.97 13.94
CA LEU A 256 18.65 -18.41 14.33
C LEU A 256 18.02 -19.32 13.27
N TYR A 257 17.03 -20.12 13.67
CA TYR A 257 16.18 -20.95 12.82
C TYR A 257 16.95 -22.00 12.02
N LYS A 258 17.92 -22.66 12.66
CA LYS A 258 18.75 -23.69 11.99
C LYS A 258 18.00 -25.00 11.74
N ASN A 259 17.07 -25.35 12.63
CA ASN A 259 16.34 -26.62 12.51
C ASN A 259 15.11 -26.46 11.60
N GLN A 260 14.69 -27.56 10.98
CA GLN A 260 13.60 -27.58 10.00
C GLN A 260 12.25 -27.12 10.60
N GLN A 261 11.99 -27.44 11.87
CA GLN A 261 10.74 -27.07 12.53
C GLN A 261 10.64 -25.55 12.74
N SER A 262 11.72 -24.92 13.19
CA SER A 262 11.85 -23.46 13.33
C SER A 262 11.68 -22.77 11.98
N GLN A 263 12.35 -23.27 10.92
CA GLN A 263 12.21 -22.71 9.57
C GLN A 263 10.77 -22.75 9.06
N TRP A 264 10.10 -23.89 9.25
CA TRP A 264 8.69 -24.03 8.88
C TRP A 264 7.80 -23.05 9.65
N LYS A 265 8.02 -22.87 10.97
CA LYS A 265 7.27 -21.90 11.79
C LYS A 265 7.47 -20.47 11.30
N VAL A 266 8.71 -20.05 11.04
CA VAL A 266 9.01 -18.71 10.50
C VAL A 266 8.31 -18.50 9.16
N GLN A 267 8.39 -19.49 8.26
CA GLN A 267 7.77 -19.38 6.94
C GLN A 267 6.24 -19.23 7.03
N GLN A 268 5.58 -20.01 7.89
CA GLN A 268 4.14 -19.88 8.13
C GLN A 268 3.77 -18.51 8.71
N LEU A 269 4.53 -18.02 9.70
CA LEU A 269 4.32 -16.71 10.29
C LEU A 269 4.51 -15.59 9.26
N TYR A 270 5.55 -15.68 8.43
CA TYR A 270 5.80 -14.72 7.37
C TYR A 270 4.63 -14.69 6.37
N GLN A 271 4.18 -15.84 5.88
CA GLN A 271 3.03 -15.93 4.96
C GLN A 271 1.75 -15.30 5.54
N ASN A 272 1.47 -15.56 6.82
CA ASN A 272 0.30 -14.99 7.50
C ASN A 272 0.41 -13.47 7.66
N ARG A 273 1.59 -12.97 8.09
CA ARG A 273 1.86 -11.54 8.24
C ARG A 273 1.81 -10.83 6.90
N GLU A 274 2.40 -11.41 5.87
CA GLU A 274 2.41 -10.86 4.52
C GLU A 274 0.99 -10.72 3.96
N ARG A 275 0.14 -11.75 4.12
CA ARG A 275 -1.27 -11.67 3.75
C ARG A 275 -1.98 -10.53 4.48
N SER A 276 -1.78 -10.42 5.79
CA SER A 276 -2.36 -9.34 6.60
C SER A 276 -1.85 -7.95 6.18
N MET A 277 -0.56 -7.83 5.85
CA MET A 277 0.06 -6.59 5.38
C MET A 277 -0.58 -6.12 4.07
N PHE A 278 -0.64 -6.98 3.05
CA PHE A 278 -1.22 -6.62 1.76
C PHE A 278 -2.71 -6.32 1.86
N GLU A 279 -3.45 -7.04 2.71
CA GLU A 279 -4.85 -6.75 3.00
C GLU A 279 -5.01 -5.34 3.60
N LYS A 280 -4.26 -5.02 4.66
CA LYS A 280 -4.29 -3.70 5.32
C LYS A 280 -3.88 -2.55 4.40
N LEU A 281 -2.88 -2.76 3.54
CA LEU A 281 -2.41 -1.77 2.56
C LEU A 281 -3.31 -1.68 1.32
N GLY A 282 -4.31 -2.56 1.19
CA GLY A 282 -5.21 -2.61 0.04
C GLY A 282 -4.49 -2.99 -1.26
N ILE A 283 -3.54 -3.92 -1.19
CA ILE A 283 -2.84 -4.52 -2.33
C ILE A 283 -3.48 -5.88 -2.62
N LYS A 284 -3.87 -6.11 -3.87
CA LYS A 284 -4.60 -7.30 -4.32
C LYS A 284 -3.85 -8.12 -5.37
N LYS A 285 -2.88 -7.51 -6.06
CA LYS A 285 -1.99 -8.17 -7.03
C LYS A 285 -0.54 -7.81 -6.73
N VAL A 286 0.27 -8.83 -6.52
CA VAL A 286 1.71 -8.68 -6.29
C VAL A 286 2.45 -9.36 -7.44
N ILE A 287 3.37 -8.64 -8.08
CA ILE A 287 4.29 -9.21 -9.07
C ILE A 287 5.66 -9.27 -8.41
N ARG A 288 6.18 -10.48 -8.18
CA ARG A 288 7.49 -10.68 -7.53
C ARG A 288 8.64 -10.41 -8.51
N THR A 289 9.85 -10.36 -7.98
CA THR A 289 11.09 -10.24 -8.75
C THR A 289 11.31 -11.39 -9.74
N SER A 290 10.71 -12.55 -9.50
CA SER A 290 10.67 -13.71 -10.39
C SER A 290 9.63 -13.60 -11.52
N ASN A 291 8.89 -12.48 -11.60
CA ASN A 291 7.69 -12.30 -12.43
C ASN A 291 6.51 -13.23 -12.07
N SER A 292 6.54 -13.94 -10.93
CA SER A 292 5.36 -14.64 -10.44
C SER A 292 4.29 -13.63 -10.00
N ILE A 293 3.02 -13.97 -10.29
CA ILE A 293 1.86 -13.18 -9.89
C ILE A 293 1.20 -13.87 -8.71
N GLU A 294 1.02 -13.12 -7.63
CA GLU A 294 0.34 -13.58 -6.42
C GLU A 294 -0.89 -12.70 -6.14
N TRP A 295 -1.96 -13.35 -5.69
CA TRP A 295 -3.27 -12.74 -5.52
C TRP A 295 -3.66 -12.65 -4.04
N TYR A 296 -4.00 -11.45 -3.61
CA TYR A 296 -4.49 -11.12 -2.26
C TYR A 296 -5.88 -10.50 -2.31
N GLY A 297 -6.63 -10.77 -3.38
CA GLY A 297 -8.00 -10.33 -3.60
C GLY A 297 -9.00 -11.49 -3.60
N CYS A 298 -10.15 -11.31 -4.25
CA CYS A 298 -11.15 -12.38 -4.36
C CYS A 298 -10.71 -13.51 -5.31
N SER A 299 -11.28 -14.70 -5.07
CA SER A 299 -11.22 -15.85 -5.96
C SER A 299 -12.64 -16.35 -6.26
N ARG A 300 -12.77 -17.45 -7.00
CA ARG A 300 -14.07 -18.08 -7.27
C ARG A 300 -14.78 -18.54 -5.99
N GLU A 301 -14.01 -18.87 -4.96
CA GLU A 301 -14.45 -19.42 -3.68
C GLU A 301 -14.73 -18.33 -2.63
N SER A 302 -14.44 -17.06 -2.93
CA SER A 302 -14.67 -15.94 -2.01
C SER A 302 -15.66 -14.94 -2.59
N ILE A 303 -16.24 -14.09 -1.74
CA ILE A 303 -17.03 -12.95 -2.23
C ILE A 303 -16.15 -12.01 -3.07
N ARG A 304 -16.77 -11.31 -4.02
CA ARG A 304 -16.08 -10.28 -4.83
C ARG A 304 -15.63 -9.11 -3.92
N CYS A 305 -14.64 -8.34 -4.38
CA CYS A 305 -13.99 -7.32 -3.53
C CYS A 305 -14.83 -6.08 -3.21
N PHE A 306 -15.99 -5.88 -3.85
CA PHE A 306 -16.89 -4.76 -3.62
C PHE A 306 -18.31 -5.27 -3.40
N GLY A 307 -19.07 -4.59 -2.54
CA GLY A 307 -20.45 -4.96 -2.22
C GLY A 307 -21.44 -4.71 -3.36
N SER A 308 -22.71 -4.51 -3.01
CA SER A 308 -23.73 -4.12 -3.98
C SER A 308 -23.37 -2.77 -4.62
N VAL A 309 -23.61 -2.67 -5.93
CA VAL A 309 -23.41 -1.43 -6.68
C VAL A 309 -24.67 -0.58 -6.53
N ILE A 310 -24.52 0.67 -6.10
CA ILE A 310 -25.64 1.59 -5.85
C ILE A 310 -25.62 2.66 -6.93
N ASN A 311 -26.74 2.88 -7.61
CA ASN A 311 -26.89 3.85 -8.70
C ASN A 311 -25.82 3.73 -9.80
N GLY A 312 -25.40 2.49 -10.11
CA GLY A 312 -24.38 2.22 -11.13
C GLY A 312 -22.93 2.57 -10.73
N VAL A 313 -22.67 2.99 -9.48
CA VAL A 313 -21.33 3.39 -9.02
C VAL A 313 -20.81 2.41 -7.95
N PRO A 314 -19.76 1.63 -8.24
CA PRO A 314 -19.13 0.72 -7.27
C PRO A 314 -18.36 1.44 -6.16
N SER A 315 -18.21 0.78 -5.01
CA SER A 315 -17.57 1.36 -3.82
C SER A 315 -16.11 1.79 -4.02
N TYR A 316 -15.37 1.16 -4.92
CA TYR A 316 -13.96 1.48 -5.16
C TYR A 316 -13.76 2.84 -5.86
N LEU A 317 -14.74 3.33 -6.63
CA LEU A 317 -14.65 4.65 -7.25
C LEU A 317 -14.71 5.75 -6.19
N TYR A 318 -15.53 5.56 -5.15
CA TYR A 318 -15.52 6.42 -3.95
C TYR A 318 -14.23 6.34 -3.12
N GLN A 319 -13.36 5.36 -3.39
CA GLN A 319 -12.03 5.28 -2.79
C GLN A 319 -10.94 5.88 -3.69
N ASN A 320 -11.32 6.53 -4.80
CA ASN A 320 -10.42 7.00 -5.85
C ASN A 320 -9.51 5.88 -6.38
N ARG A 321 -10.06 4.66 -6.49
CA ARG A 321 -9.41 3.47 -7.03
C ARG A 321 -10.22 2.91 -8.20
N TYR A 322 -9.60 2.05 -8.97
CA TYR A 322 -10.23 1.34 -10.09
C TYR A 322 -10.73 -0.04 -9.64
N THR A 323 -11.27 -0.83 -10.57
CA THR A 323 -11.73 -2.17 -10.28
C THR A 323 -10.56 -3.03 -9.79
N PRO A 324 -10.74 -3.76 -8.66
CA PRO A 324 -9.75 -4.70 -8.19
C PRO A 324 -9.27 -5.66 -9.29
N PRO A 325 -7.95 -5.88 -9.46
CA PRO A 325 -7.41 -6.66 -10.56
C PRO A 325 -7.83 -8.13 -10.51
N CYS A 326 -8.11 -8.66 -9.31
CA CYS A 326 -8.69 -9.99 -9.11
C CYS A 326 -10.13 -10.07 -9.64
N CYS A 327 -10.91 -8.99 -9.51
CA CYS A 327 -12.26 -8.89 -10.06
C CYS A 327 -12.23 -8.81 -11.57
N LEU A 328 -11.33 -8.01 -12.16
CA LEU A 328 -11.12 -7.99 -13.61
C LEU A 328 -10.72 -9.37 -14.14
N SER A 329 -9.80 -10.06 -13.45
CA SER A 329 -9.42 -11.44 -13.79
C SER A 329 -10.61 -12.40 -13.73
N GLY A 330 -11.46 -12.29 -12.70
CA GLY A 330 -12.70 -13.04 -12.59
C GLY A 330 -13.68 -12.75 -13.73
N LEU A 331 -13.94 -11.46 -14.03
CA LEU A 331 -14.84 -11.04 -15.11
C LEU A 331 -14.40 -11.57 -16.48
N ARG A 332 -13.10 -11.55 -16.79
CA ARG A 332 -12.58 -12.15 -18.03
C ARG A 332 -12.93 -13.64 -18.13
N LYS A 333 -12.77 -14.39 -17.02
CA LYS A 333 -13.14 -15.82 -16.97
C LYS A 333 -14.63 -16.06 -17.16
N VAL A 334 -15.49 -15.21 -16.57
CA VAL A 334 -16.95 -15.30 -16.81
C VAL A 334 -17.27 -14.97 -18.26
N ALA A 335 -16.68 -13.91 -18.81
CA ALA A 335 -16.89 -13.51 -20.20
C ALA A 335 -16.50 -14.63 -21.17
N HIS A 336 -15.31 -15.20 -21.04
CA HIS A 336 -14.86 -16.33 -21.86
C HIS A 336 -15.82 -17.52 -21.78
N HIS A 337 -16.26 -17.88 -20.58
CA HIS A 337 -17.22 -18.97 -20.39
C HIS A 337 -18.56 -18.69 -21.07
N VAL A 338 -19.07 -17.46 -20.96
CA VAL A 338 -20.32 -17.07 -21.64
C VAL A 338 -20.15 -17.13 -23.15
N PHE A 339 -19.05 -16.61 -23.69
CA PHE A 339 -18.78 -16.65 -25.13
C PHE A 339 -18.77 -18.08 -25.65
N ASP A 340 -18.02 -18.98 -24.99
CA ASP A 340 -17.98 -20.40 -25.34
C ASP A 340 -19.37 -21.02 -25.36
N LYS A 341 -20.17 -20.76 -24.32
CA LYS A 341 -21.51 -21.35 -24.19
C LYS A 341 -22.52 -20.80 -25.19
N LEU A 342 -22.36 -19.56 -25.67
CA LEU A 342 -23.21 -19.00 -26.72
C LEU A 342 -22.79 -19.50 -28.10
N GLU A 343 -21.48 -19.58 -28.37
CA GLU A 343 -20.93 -20.10 -29.63
C GLU A 343 -21.27 -21.58 -29.84
N GLU A 344 -21.17 -22.41 -28.78
CA GLU A 344 -21.51 -23.84 -28.82
C GLU A 344 -22.92 -24.15 -29.34
N VAL A 345 -23.88 -23.27 -29.04
CA VAL A 345 -25.29 -23.42 -29.47
C VAL A 345 -25.67 -22.49 -30.63
N GLY A 346 -24.68 -21.79 -31.21
CA GLY A 346 -24.88 -20.90 -32.35
C GLY A 346 -25.78 -19.69 -32.04
N ILE A 347 -25.74 -19.14 -30.82
CA ILE A 347 -26.39 -17.88 -30.50
C ILE A 347 -25.51 -16.74 -31.01
N ARG A 348 -26.07 -15.87 -31.84
CA ARG A 348 -25.39 -14.65 -32.29
C ARG A 348 -25.36 -13.65 -31.15
N PHE A 349 -24.15 -13.23 -30.76
CA PHE A 349 -23.92 -12.21 -29.76
C PHE A 349 -22.97 -11.15 -30.29
N TRP A 350 -22.89 -10.01 -29.60
CA TRP A 350 -21.91 -8.96 -29.85
C TRP A 350 -21.53 -8.27 -28.55
N LEU A 351 -20.33 -7.71 -28.47
CA LEU A 351 -19.97 -6.83 -27.36
C LEU A 351 -20.84 -5.58 -27.34
N GLU A 352 -21.23 -5.15 -26.15
CA GLU A 352 -22.16 -4.05 -25.95
C GLU A 352 -21.63 -3.04 -24.93
N SER A 353 -22.10 -1.79 -25.03
CA SER A 353 -21.89 -0.74 -24.02
C SER A 353 -20.41 -0.58 -23.58
N GLY A 354 -20.12 -0.60 -22.27
CA GLY A 354 -18.77 -0.41 -21.72
C GLY A 354 -17.78 -1.50 -22.14
N SER A 355 -18.25 -2.71 -22.42
CA SER A 355 -17.39 -3.81 -22.89
C SER A 355 -16.88 -3.56 -24.31
N LEU A 356 -17.74 -3.08 -25.21
CA LEU A 356 -17.31 -2.68 -26.57
C LEU A 356 -16.37 -1.47 -26.53
N LEU A 357 -16.66 -0.50 -25.65
CA LEU A 357 -15.80 0.67 -25.46
C LEU A 357 -14.40 0.29 -24.95
N GLY A 358 -14.33 -0.63 -23.97
CA GLY A 358 -13.07 -1.18 -23.47
C GLY A 358 -12.29 -1.96 -24.53
N ALA A 359 -12.98 -2.80 -25.32
CA ALA A 359 -12.37 -3.50 -26.44
C ALA A 359 -11.72 -2.51 -27.43
N MET A 360 -12.45 -1.46 -27.82
CA MET A 360 -11.96 -0.45 -28.77
C MET A 360 -10.78 0.37 -28.21
N ARG A 361 -10.73 0.61 -26.90
CA ARG A 361 -9.73 1.47 -26.28
C ARG A 361 -8.43 0.73 -25.91
N ASN A 362 -8.55 -0.46 -25.36
CA ASN A 362 -7.40 -1.19 -24.81
C ASN A 362 -7.51 -2.72 -24.93
N GLY A 363 -8.41 -3.22 -25.78
CA GLY A 363 -8.59 -4.67 -26.01
C GLY A 363 -9.08 -5.45 -24.79
N ASP A 364 -9.66 -4.77 -23.79
CA ASP A 364 -9.99 -5.38 -22.49
C ASP A 364 -11.12 -4.63 -21.78
N ILE A 365 -11.56 -5.14 -20.63
CA ILE A 365 -12.52 -4.46 -19.76
C ILE A 365 -11.95 -3.10 -19.32
N LEU A 366 -12.78 -2.05 -19.33
CA LEU A 366 -12.36 -0.74 -18.82
C LEU A 366 -11.91 -0.86 -17.35
N PRO A 367 -10.83 -0.18 -16.93
CA PRO A 367 -10.27 -0.36 -15.59
C PRO A 367 -11.25 -0.07 -14.45
N TRP A 368 -12.28 0.75 -14.67
CA TRP A 368 -13.31 1.13 -13.69
C TRP A 368 -14.64 0.40 -13.84
N ASP A 369 -14.77 -0.51 -14.82
CA ASP A 369 -16.00 -1.28 -15.02
C ASP A 369 -16.09 -2.45 -14.04
N HIS A 370 -17.32 -2.79 -13.64
CA HIS A 370 -17.62 -3.85 -12.67
C HIS A 370 -18.34 -5.05 -13.26
N GLU A 371 -18.70 -4.99 -14.54
CA GLU A 371 -19.44 -6.02 -15.26
C GLU A 371 -19.04 -6.03 -16.73
N VAL A 372 -19.36 -7.14 -17.41
CA VAL A 372 -19.26 -7.26 -18.86
C VAL A 372 -20.66 -7.30 -19.44
N GLN A 373 -20.88 -6.66 -20.58
CA GLN A 373 -22.19 -6.56 -21.21
C GLN A 373 -22.09 -7.04 -22.67
N ILE A 374 -23.01 -7.93 -23.05
CA ILE A 374 -23.15 -8.41 -24.43
C ILE A 374 -24.60 -8.33 -24.88
N GLY A 375 -24.80 -8.02 -26.15
CA GLY A 375 -26.09 -8.12 -26.82
C GLY A 375 -26.26 -9.48 -27.48
N VAL A 376 -27.50 -9.98 -27.53
CA VAL A 376 -27.88 -11.21 -28.25
C VAL A 376 -29.17 -10.99 -29.01
N ASN A 377 -29.41 -11.76 -30.07
CA ASN A 377 -30.73 -11.82 -30.67
C ASN A 377 -31.68 -12.61 -29.75
N ARG A 378 -32.81 -11.99 -29.37
CA ARG A 378 -33.82 -12.59 -28.50
C ARG A 378 -34.34 -13.91 -29.05
N ASP A 379 -34.52 -14.01 -30.36
CA ASP A 379 -35.09 -15.20 -31.00
C ASP A 379 -34.11 -16.39 -31.00
N ASP A 380 -32.82 -16.14 -30.73
CA ASP A 380 -31.82 -17.21 -30.60
C ASP A 380 -31.74 -17.77 -29.16
N LEU A 381 -32.39 -17.15 -28.16
CA LEU A 381 -32.29 -17.54 -26.74
C LEU A 381 -32.70 -19.00 -26.48
N GLU A 382 -33.69 -19.50 -27.23
CA GLU A 382 -34.21 -20.87 -27.10
C GLU A 382 -33.17 -21.94 -27.46
N ARG A 383 -32.06 -21.57 -28.12
CA ARG A 383 -30.98 -22.51 -28.44
C ARG A 383 -30.16 -22.90 -27.21
N SER A 384 -30.13 -22.05 -26.18
CA SER A 384 -29.34 -22.32 -24.97
C SER A 384 -30.19 -23.00 -23.90
N PRO A 385 -29.89 -24.26 -23.52
CA PRO A 385 -30.58 -24.92 -22.42
C PRO A 385 -30.32 -24.22 -21.08
N TRP A 386 -29.20 -23.50 -20.94
CA TRP A 386 -28.88 -22.73 -19.74
C TRP A 386 -29.78 -21.51 -19.61
N LEU A 387 -29.98 -20.75 -20.70
CA LEU A 387 -30.87 -19.58 -20.71
C LEU A 387 -32.32 -19.99 -20.46
N ILE A 388 -32.81 -21.04 -21.13
CA ILE A 388 -34.17 -21.56 -20.91
C ILE A 388 -34.38 -21.94 -19.43
N LYS A 389 -33.45 -22.69 -18.84
CA LYS A 389 -33.56 -23.09 -17.43
C LYS A 389 -33.50 -21.89 -16.49
N ALA A 390 -32.68 -20.88 -16.83
CA ALA A 390 -32.51 -19.66 -16.04
C ALA A 390 -33.73 -18.72 -16.07
N MET A 391 -34.66 -18.89 -17.02
CA MET A 391 -35.88 -18.06 -17.12
C MET A 391 -36.73 -18.10 -15.85
N ASN A 392 -36.81 -19.26 -15.20
CA ASN A 392 -37.72 -19.48 -14.08
C ASN A 392 -37.02 -19.44 -12.71
N LYS A 393 -35.73 -19.79 -12.66
CA LYS A 393 -34.95 -19.81 -11.42
C LYS A 393 -33.45 -19.74 -11.71
N PRO A 394 -32.63 -19.24 -10.78
CA PRO A 394 -31.18 -19.37 -10.87
C PRO A 394 -30.75 -20.84 -11.00
N ILE A 395 -29.84 -21.11 -11.92
CA ILE A 395 -29.30 -22.45 -12.19
C ILE A 395 -27.78 -22.41 -12.29
N ILE A 396 -27.15 -23.53 -11.97
CA ILE A 396 -25.69 -23.66 -11.94
C ILE A 396 -25.31 -24.65 -13.01
N ASP A 397 -24.38 -24.26 -13.86
CA ASP A 397 -23.88 -25.17 -14.88
C ASP A 397 -22.82 -26.13 -14.35
N ASN A 398 -22.36 -27.02 -15.24
CA ASN A 398 -21.39 -28.06 -14.91
C ASN A 398 -20.02 -27.50 -14.48
N HIS A 399 -19.74 -26.23 -14.76
CA HIS A 399 -18.50 -25.57 -14.38
C HIS A 399 -18.67 -24.72 -13.12
N GLY A 400 -19.88 -24.58 -12.59
CA GLY A 400 -20.19 -23.86 -11.35
C GLY A 400 -20.56 -22.38 -11.54
N PHE A 401 -20.75 -21.90 -12.78
CA PHE A 401 -21.26 -20.55 -13.04
C PHE A 401 -22.76 -20.51 -12.82
N VAL A 402 -23.27 -19.37 -12.33
CA VAL A 402 -24.70 -19.22 -12.01
C VAL A 402 -25.36 -18.40 -13.10
N TRP A 403 -26.38 -18.97 -13.74
CA TRP A 403 -27.21 -18.33 -14.76
C TRP A 403 -28.54 -17.96 -14.13
N GLU A 404 -28.97 -16.72 -14.28
CA GLU A 404 -30.25 -16.25 -13.75
C GLU A 404 -30.87 -15.21 -14.69
N LYS A 405 -32.21 -15.18 -14.77
CA LYS A 405 -32.93 -14.04 -15.33
C LYS A 405 -33.00 -12.93 -14.29
N ALA A 406 -32.69 -11.70 -14.67
CA ALA A 406 -32.76 -10.56 -13.77
C ALA A 406 -34.21 -10.29 -13.36
N THR A 407 -34.44 -9.95 -12.08
CA THR A 407 -35.77 -9.59 -11.58
C THR A 407 -36.21 -8.21 -12.03
N GLU A 408 -35.25 -7.29 -12.16
CA GLU A 408 -35.47 -5.90 -12.52
C GLU A 408 -35.65 -5.71 -14.03
N GLY A 409 -35.47 -6.78 -14.84
CA GLY A 409 -35.64 -6.69 -16.28
C GLY A 409 -35.51 -7.96 -17.11
N GLU A 410 -35.92 -7.82 -18.37
CA GLU A 410 -35.85 -8.86 -19.41
C GLU A 410 -34.42 -9.07 -19.94
N PHE A 411 -33.48 -9.38 -19.04
CA PHE A 411 -32.10 -9.74 -19.38
C PHE A 411 -31.57 -10.86 -18.47
N PHE A 412 -30.46 -11.48 -18.85
CA PHE A 412 -29.85 -12.57 -18.09
C PHE A 412 -28.52 -12.14 -17.47
N LYS A 413 -28.19 -12.72 -16.32
CA LYS A 413 -26.94 -12.55 -15.61
C LYS A 413 -26.24 -13.90 -15.53
N VAL A 414 -24.94 -13.90 -15.82
CA VAL A 414 -24.07 -15.04 -15.56
C VAL A 414 -23.02 -14.62 -14.54
N GLN A 415 -23.02 -15.28 -13.39
CA GLN A 415 -22.15 -14.94 -12.27
C GLN A 415 -20.99 -15.94 -12.12
N TYR A 416 -19.87 -15.47 -11.59
CA TYR A 416 -18.65 -16.27 -11.47
C TYR A 416 -18.84 -17.53 -10.61
N SER A 417 -19.54 -17.43 -9.48
CA SER A 417 -19.96 -18.57 -8.67
C SER A 417 -21.14 -18.21 -7.77
N LYS A 418 -21.66 -19.19 -7.03
CA LYS A 418 -22.65 -18.96 -5.95
C LYS A 418 -22.20 -17.93 -4.91
N ILE A 419 -20.90 -17.80 -4.68
CA ILE A 419 -20.30 -16.93 -3.66
C ILE A 419 -19.79 -15.64 -4.30
N ASN A 420 -19.20 -15.74 -5.49
CA ASN A 420 -18.60 -14.63 -6.20
C ASN A 420 -19.52 -14.12 -7.31
N HIS A 421 -20.22 -13.02 -7.04
CA HIS A 421 -21.21 -12.43 -7.96
C HIS A 421 -20.59 -11.42 -8.94
N LEU A 422 -19.39 -11.68 -9.48
CA LEU A 422 -18.91 -10.95 -10.66
C LEU A 422 -19.72 -11.40 -11.88
N THR A 423 -20.20 -10.46 -12.69
CA THR A 423 -21.32 -10.72 -13.60
C THR A 423 -21.01 -10.34 -15.04
N VAL A 424 -21.45 -11.19 -15.97
CA VAL A 424 -21.69 -10.86 -17.37
C VAL A 424 -23.20 -10.71 -17.58
N ASN A 425 -23.64 -9.57 -18.12
CA ASN A 425 -25.03 -9.33 -18.49
C ASN A 425 -25.24 -9.67 -19.96
N ILE A 426 -26.25 -10.48 -20.24
CA ILE A 426 -26.69 -10.87 -21.58
C ILE A 426 -27.99 -10.12 -21.88
N LEU A 427 -27.95 -9.23 -22.86
CA LEU A 427 -29.01 -8.29 -23.20
C LEU A 427 -29.75 -8.75 -24.48
N PRO A 428 -31.00 -9.23 -24.39
CA PRO A 428 -31.78 -9.61 -25.57
C PRO A 428 -32.25 -8.39 -26.36
N PHE A 429 -32.08 -8.45 -27.69
CA PHE A 429 -32.59 -7.48 -28.65
C PHE A 429 -33.43 -8.17 -29.73
N TYR A 430 -34.42 -7.47 -30.26
CA TYR A 430 -35.21 -7.91 -31.40
C TYR A 430 -35.34 -6.78 -32.44
N VAL A 431 -35.61 -7.16 -33.68
CA VAL A 431 -35.77 -6.19 -34.77
C VAL A 431 -37.18 -5.61 -34.73
N LYS A 432 -37.28 -4.28 -34.80
CA LYS A 432 -38.53 -3.54 -35.01
C LYS A 432 -38.27 -2.40 -35.99
N ASN A 433 -38.87 -2.48 -37.17
CA ASN A 433 -38.75 -1.46 -38.23
C ASN A 433 -37.29 -1.13 -38.61
N GLY A 434 -36.41 -2.13 -38.72
CA GLY A 434 -34.99 -1.94 -39.07
C GLY A 434 -34.11 -1.41 -37.93
N SER A 435 -34.65 -1.29 -36.71
CA SER A 435 -33.91 -0.95 -35.50
C SER A 435 -33.87 -2.15 -34.55
N MET A 436 -32.71 -2.38 -33.94
CA MET A 436 -32.56 -3.27 -32.80
C MET A 436 -33.10 -2.59 -31.55
N VAL A 437 -34.14 -3.17 -30.99
CA VAL A 437 -34.82 -2.69 -29.77
C VAL A 437 -34.59 -3.71 -28.65
N LYS A 438 -34.27 -3.20 -27.46
CA LYS A 438 -34.06 -4.03 -26.27
C LYS A 438 -35.40 -4.50 -25.69
N ASP A 439 -35.38 -5.67 -25.05
CA ASP A 439 -36.53 -6.14 -24.26
C ASP A 439 -36.59 -5.48 -22.86
N ALA A 440 -35.43 -5.06 -22.32
CA ALA A 440 -35.30 -4.49 -20.98
C ALA A 440 -35.33 -2.93 -20.97
N TRP A 441 -36.47 -2.33 -20.63
CA TRP A 441 -36.74 -0.89 -20.77
C TRP A 441 -35.92 0.07 -19.86
N PHE A 442 -35.38 -0.38 -18.73
CA PHE A 442 -34.75 0.45 -17.68
C PHE A 442 -33.21 0.59 -17.77
N LEU A 443 -32.53 -0.16 -18.66
CA LEU A 443 -31.09 0.01 -18.89
C LEU A 443 -30.84 1.20 -19.84
N ASN A 444 -29.89 2.09 -19.56
CA ASN A 444 -29.61 3.32 -20.35
C ASN A 444 -29.10 3.09 -21.79
N ASN A 445 -29.20 1.87 -22.34
CA ASN A 445 -28.80 1.58 -23.71
C ASN A 445 -29.84 2.11 -24.71
N LYS A 446 -29.37 2.90 -25.68
CA LYS A 446 -30.16 3.39 -26.81
C LYS A 446 -30.37 2.27 -27.84
N ASP A 447 -31.54 2.29 -28.48
CA ASP A 447 -31.82 1.49 -29.67
C ASP A 447 -30.85 1.89 -30.80
N PHE A 448 -30.61 0.98 -31.75
CA PHE A 448 -29.65 1.23 -32.83
C PHE A 448 -30.07 0.55 -34.14
N PRO A 449 -29.70 1.10 -35.31
CA PRO A 449 -29.97 0.49 -36.61
C PRO A 449 -29.42 -0.94 -36.75
N GLU A 450 -30.21 -1.88 -37.26
CA GLU A 450 -29.80 -3.29 -37.41
C GLU A 450 -28.60 -3.47 -38.36
N GLN A 451 -28.38 -2.52 -39.28
CA GLN A 451 -27.25 -2.53 -40.21
C GLN A 451 -25.88 -2.64 -39.53
N PHE A 452 -25.78 -2.20 -38.26
CA PHE A 452 -24.57 -2.37 -37.46
C PHE A 452 -24.21 -3.83 -37.18
N LEU A 453 -25.15 -4.77 -37.35
CA LEU A 453 -24.96 -6.21 -37.16
C LEU A 453 -24.89 -6.98 -38.50
N HIS A 454 -24.98 -6.29 -39.64
CA HIS A 454 -25.09 -6.90 -40.97
C HIS A 454 -24.03 -6.33 -41.95
N PRO A 455 -22.82 -6.95 -42.05
CA PRO A 455 -22.32 -8.05 -41.21
C PRO A 455 -21.77 -7.53 -39.88
N MET A 456 -21.68 -8.40 -38.87
CA MET A 456 -20.88 -8.12 -37.68
C MET A 456 -19.38 -8.11 -38.02
N SER A 457 -18.62 -7.34 -37.23
CA SER A 457 -17.16 -7.35 -37.26
C SER A 457 -16.60 -8.22 -36.12
N SER A 458 -15.27 -8.29 -36.00
CA SER A 458 -14.57 -8.93 -34.89
C SER A 458 -13.57 -7.96 -34.26
N ILE A 459 -13.44 -8.01 -32.94
CA ILE A 459 -12.52 -7.18 -32.16
C ILE A 459 -11.85 -8.00 -31.04
N GLU A 460 -10.63 -7.61 -30.67
CA GLU A 460 -9.94 -8.19 -29.51
C GLU A 460 -10.60 -7.70 -28.22
N PHE A 461 -10.97 -8.63 -27.34
CA PHE A 461 -11.46 -8.32 -26.01
C PHE A 461 -11.02 -9.40 -25.03
N ALA A 462 -10.36 -8.98 -23.94
CA ALA A 462 -9.87 -9.87 -22.90
C ALA A 462 -8.99 -11.01 -23.46
N GLY A 463 -8.16 -10.69 -24.47
CA GLY A 463 -7.22 -11.63 -25.11
C GLY A 463 -7.83 -12.62 -26.11
N ARG A 464 -9.06 -12.39 -26.59
CA ARG A 464 -9.72 -13.20 -27.62
C ARG A 464 -10.43 -12.33 -28.66
N GLN A 465 -10.47 -12.80 -29.90
CA GLN A 465 -11.34 -12.23 -30.94
C GLN A 465 -12.80 -12.60 -30.69
N VAL A 466 -13.67 -11.59 -30.57
CA VAL A 466 -15.10 -11.77 -30.34
C VAL A 466 -15.94 -10.96 -31.32
N PRO A 467 -17.19 -11.36 -31.59
CA PRO A 467 -18.09 -10.60 -32.45
C PRO A 467 -18.42 -9.21 -31.88
N CYS A 468 -18.53 -8.22 -32.75
CA CYS A 468 -18.92 -6.86 -32.40
C CYS A 468 -19.71 -6.21 -33.55
N PRO A 469 -20.41 -5.10 -33.29
CA PRO A 469 -21.01 -4.31 -34.36
C PRO A 469 -19.96 -3.85 -35.38
N ASN A 470 -20.32 -3.75 -36.66
CA ASN A 470 -19.49 -3.05 -37.64
C ASN A 470 -19.44 -1.55 -37.32
N ASN A 471 -18.51 -0.81 -37.94
CA ASN A 471 -18.37 0.63 -37.75
C ASN A 471 -18.38 1.04 -36.26
N ILE A 472 -17.55 0.36 -35.45
CA ILE A 472 -17.55 0.41 -33.97
C ILE A 472 -17.54 1.84 -33.42
N ARG A 473 -16.78 2.74 -34.04
CA ARG A 473 -16.72 4.15 -33.64
C ARG A 473 -18.09 4.82 -33.75
N ASP A 474 -18.74 4.71 -34.91
CA ASP A 474 -20.05 5.31 -35.14
C ASP A 474 -21.10 4.70 -34.22
N PHE A 475 -21.04 3.39 -33.98
CA PHE A 475 -21.89 2.70 -33.02
C PHE A 475 -21.74 3.25 -31.59
N LEU A 476 -20.49 3.40 -31.11
CA LEU A 476 -20.20 3.91 -29.77
C LEU A 476 -20.58 5.39 -29.63
N GLU A 477 -20.28 6.22 -30.63
CA GLU A 477 -20.63 7.64 -30.63
C GLU A 477 -22.15 7.89 -30.68
N LEU A 478 -22.90 7.02 -31.37
CA LEU A 478 -24.36 7.02 -31.36
C LEU A 478 -24.91 6.72 -29.95
N LYS A 479 -24.37 5.68 -29.29
CA LYS A 479 -24.85 5.25 -27.98
C LYS A 479 -24.51 6.24 -26.88
N TYR A 480 -23.30 6.78 -26.90
CA TYR A 480 -22.80 7.72 -25.90
C TYR A 480 -22.80 9.14 -26.47
N PHE A 481 -21.62 9.62 -26.86
CA PHE A 481 -21.36 10.94 -27.43
C PHE A 481 -20.11 10.87 -28.33
N ARG A 482 -19.95 11.86 -29.20
CA ARG A 482 -18.80 11.97 -30.10
C ARG A 482 -17.49 12.08 -29.33
N GLY A 483 -16.49 11.25 -29.66
CA GLY A 483 -15.20 11.24 -28.97
C GLY A 483 -15.16 10.47 -27.64
N VAL A 484 -16.17 9.63 -27.36
CA VAL A 484 -16.23 8.78 -26.14
C VAL A 484 -15.04 7.80 -26.04
N ILE A 485 -14.49 7.36 -27.16
CA ILE A 485 -13.35 6.42 -27.20
C ILE A 485 -12.11 7.08 -26.61
N GLU A 486 -11.86 8.33 -26.99
CA GLU A 486 -10.74 9.13 -26.52
C GLU A 486 -10.97 9.62 -25.08
N ASN A 487 -12.20 10.06 -24.77
CA ASN A 487 -12.55 10.70 -23.51
C ASN A 487 -13.74 10.00 -22.80
N PRO A 488 -13.54 8.79 -22.25
CA PRO A 488 -14.61 8.08 -21.57
C PRO A 488 -14.89 8.73 -20.22
N GLU A 489 -16.18 8.86 -19.91
CA GLU A 489 -16.61 9.34 -18.59
C GLU A 489 -16.54 8.20 -17.57
N ILE A 490 -15.96 8.48 -16.41
CA ILE A 490 -16.00 7.56 -15.28
C ILE A 490 -17.40 7.69 -14.63
N PRO A 491 -18.10 6.57 -14.37
CA PRO A 491 -19.41 6.59 -13.71
C PRO A 491 -19.36 7.33 -12.36
N GLY A 492 -20.31 8.25 -12.16
CA GLY A 492 -20.36 9.11 -11.00
C GLY A 492 -19.38 10.28 -11.09
N LYS A 493 -19.89 11.51 -11.25
CA LYS A 493 -19.09 12.72 -10.97
C LYS A 493 -18.85 12.77 -9.46
N ILE A 494 -17.72 12.25 -9.01
CA ILE A 494 -17.35 12.29 -7.59
C ILE A 494 -16.57 13.59 -7.36
N SER A 495 -17.25 14.66 -6.96
CA SER A 495 -16.57 15.80 -6.33
C SER A 495 -16.45 15.48 -4.85
N PHE A 496 -15.22 15.34 -4.36
CA PHE A 496 -14.94 15.29 -2.92
C PHE A 496 -14.88 16.68 -2.32
#